data_AF-A0A536CZK4-F1
#
_entry.id   AF-A0A536CZK4-F1
#
_cell.length_a   1.000
_cell.length_b   1.000
_cell.length_c   1.000
_cell.angle_alpha   90.00
_cell.angle_beta   90.00
_cell.angle_gamma   90.00
#
_symmetry.space_group_name_H-M   'P 1'
#
loop_
_entity.id
_entity.type
_entity.pdbx_description
1 polymer ?
#
loop_
_entity_poly.entity_id
_entity_poly.type
_entity_poly.pdbx_seq_one_letter_code
_entity_poly.pdbx_strand_id
1 'polypeptide(L)' 'MAKLLFLGVHGSADPTNAAMPFIMANGAKQAGHEAQIVLANEAVDLLTGPVAENLVPFGWPPFKEILAETLAAKIPIHV' A
#
# COMPACT_ATOMS: atom_id res chain seq x y z
N MET A 1 6.18 -0.30 -20.81
CA MET A 1 5.01 -0.15 -19.91
C MET A 1 4.61 -1.55 -19.47
N ALA A 2 4.68 -1.83 -18.16
CA ALA A 2 4.30 -3.13 -17.58
C ALA A 2 3.00 -3.00 -16.78
N LYS A 3 2.35 -4.14 -16.52
CA LYS A 3 1.23 -4.26 -15.58
C LYS A 3 1.71 -5.06 -14.37
N LEU A 4 1.70 -4.43 -13.21
CA LEU A 4 2.24 -4.98 -11.98
C LEU A 4 1.13 -5.15 -10.94
N LEU A 5 1.11 -6.33 -10.31
CA LEU A 5 0.23 -6.63 -9.18
C LEU A 5 1.09 -6.78 -7.92
N PHE A 6 0.79 -6.01 -6.89
CA PHE A 6 1.47 -6.04 -5.61
C PHE A 6 0.58 -6.72 -4.55
N LEU A 7 1.09 -7.79 -3.95
CA LEU A 7 0.37 -8.55 -2.91
C LEU A 7 0.79 -8.05 -1.52
N GLY A 8 -0.19 -7.67 -0.70
CA GLY A 8 -0.04 -7.42 0.73
C GLY A 8 -0.65 -8.54 1.56
N VAL A 9 0.10 -9.07 2.53
CA VAL A 9 -0.38 -10.08 3.49
C VAL A 9 -0.08 -9.75 4.96
N HIS A 10 0.69 -8.68 5.21
CA HIS A 10 1.14 -8.29 6.55
C HIS A 10 0.28 -7.14 7.08
N GLY A 11 -0.06 -7.20 8.37
CA GLY A 11 -0.73 -6.13 9.11
C GLY A 11 0.22 -5.36 10.02
N SER A 12 -0.34 -4.75 11.07
CA SER A 12 0.38 -3.86 11.99
C SER A 12 1.50 -4.52 12.81
N ALA A 13 1.55 -5.85 12.89
CA ALA A 13 2.64 -6.58 13.52
C ALA A 13 3.99 -6.43 12.78
N ASP A 14 3.93 -6.16 11.46
CA ASP A 14 5.09 -5.83 10.64
C ASP A 14 4.77 -4.61 9.76
N PRO A 15 4.81 -3.40 10.33
CA PRO A 15 4.33 -2.19 9.66
C PRO A 15 5.16 -1.84 8.42
N THR A 16 6.44 -2.23 8.39
CA THR A 16 7.29 -2.02 7.21
C THR A 16 6.79 -2.88 6.06
N ASN A 17 6.66 -4.20 6.24
CA ASN A 17 6.16 -5.07 5.17
C ASN A 17 4.70 -4.81 4.81
N ALA A 18 3.88 -4.35 5.75
CA ALA A 18 2.50 -3.96 5.50
C ALA A 18 2.37 -2.80 4.51
N ALA A 19 3.26 -1.80 4.57
CA ALA A 19 3.23 -0.64 3.70
C ALA A 19 3.86 -0.90 2.30
N MET A 20 4.72 -1.91 2.17
CA MET A 20 5.50 -2.17 0.96
C MET A 20 4.68 -2.30 -0.34
N PRO A 21 3.52 -2.98 -0.39
CA PRO A 21 2.71 -3.07 -1.62
C PRO A 21 2.30 -1.70 -2.14
N PHE A 22 1.97 -0.76 -1.25
CA PHE A 22 1.55 0.60 -1.58
C PHE A 22 2.73 1.44 -2.04
N ILE A 23 3.86 1.38 -1.33
CA ILE A 23 5.11 2.08 -1.69
C ILE A 23 5.57 1.65 -3.09
N MET A 24 5.60 0.34 -3.35
CA MET A 24 6.03 -0.18 -4.63
C MET A 24 5.04 0.16 -5.75
N ALA A 25 3.73 0.13 -5.49
CA ALA A 25 2.71 0.52 -6.46
C ALA A 25 2.81 2.00 -6.85
N ASN A 26 3.01 2.89 -5.87
CA ASN A 26 3.25 4.31 -6.10
C ASN A 26 4.49 4.53 -6.96
N GLY A 27 5.62 3.92 -6.59
CA GLY A 27 6.86 3.99 -7.36
C GLY A 27 6.70 3.48 -8.80
N ALA A 28 5.99 2.36 -8.99
CA ALA A 28 5.67 1.83 -10.31
C ALA A 28 4.83 2.80 -11.14
N LYS A 29 3.83 3.45 -10.52
CA LYS A 29 3.00 4.44 -11.19
C LYS A 29 3.80 5.67 -11.62
N GLN A 30 4.68 6.17 -10.73
CA GLN A 30 5.60 7.28 -11.04
C GLN A 30 6.55 6.94 -12.19
N ALA A 31 7.00 5.67 -12.28
CA ALA A 31 7.84 5.18 -13.37
C ALA A 31 7.09 4.92 -14.70
N GLY A 32 5.79 5.23 -14.77
CA GLY A 32 4.98 5.08 -15.99
C GLY A 32 4.50 3.65 -16.25
N HIS A 33 4.35 2.83 -15.20
CA HIS A 33 3.73 1.51 -15.27
C HIS A 33 2.26 1.54 -14.81
N GLU A 34 1.51 0.50 -15.16
CA GLU A 34 0.22 0.20 -14.53
C GLU A 34 0.48 -0.59 -13.24
N ALA A 35 -0.18 -0.22 -12.15
CA ALA A 35 -0.05 -0.86 -10.85
C ALA A 35 -1.45 -1.19 -10.30
N GLN A 36 -1.53 -2.32 -9.60
CA GLN A 36 -2.69 -2.76 -8.83
C GLN A 36 -2.20 -3.38 -7.53
N ILE A 37 -3.02 -3.33 -6.48
CA ILE A 37 -2.74 -3.93 -5.18
C ILE A 37 -3.81 -4.96 -4.88
N VAL A 38 -3.41 -6.11 -4.34
CA VAL A 38 -4.33 -7.07 -3.72
C VAL A 38 -3.90 -7.30 -2.27
N LEU A 39 -4.86 -7.23 -1.36
CA LEU A 39 -4.66 -7.43 0.07
C LEU A 39 -5.29 -8.76 0.47
N ALA A 40 -4.63 -9.48 1.36
CA ALA A 40 -5.15 -10.70 1.97
C ALA A 40 -4.68 -10.80 3.43
N ASN A 41 -5.27 -11.73 4.18
CA ASN A 41 -4.95 -11.96 5.60
C ASN A 41 -5.03 -10.65 6.42
N GLU A 42 -4.03 -10.35 7.24
CA GLU A 42 -4.00 -9.16 8.10
C GLU A 42 -3.89 -7.84 7.31
N ALA A 43 -3.45 -7.89 6.06
CA ALA A 43 -3.31 -6.68 5.25
C ALA A 43 -4.65 -6.02 4.92
N VAL A 44 -5.76 -6.75 5.00
CA VAL A 44 -7.10 -6.18 4.77
C VAL A 44 -7.45 -5.12 5.82
N ASP A 45 -6.90 -5.25 7.03
CA ASP A 45 -7.13 -4.30 8.12
C ASP A 45 -6.48 -2.94 7.88
N LEU A 46 -5.51 -2.85 6.95
CA LEU A 46 -4.87 -1.60 6.55
C LEU A 46 -5.85 -0.59 5.94
N LEU A 47 -6.98 -1.06 5.43
CA LEU A 47 -8.04 -0.20 4.89
C LEU A 47 -9.01 0.31 5.96
N THR A 48 -8.84 -0.10 7.23
CA THR A 48 -9.63 0.43 8.35
C THR A 48 -9.06 1.77 8.79
N GLY A 49 -9.93 2.72 9.17
CA GLY A 49 -9.51 4.05 9.64
C GLY A 49 -8.43 4.00 10.73
N PRO A 50 -8.60 3.24 11.83
CA PRO A 50 -7.62 3.20 12.91
C PRO A 50 -6.24 2.70 12.49
N VAL A 51 -6.16 1.65 11.67
CA VAL A 51 -4.86 1.12 11.21
C VAL A 51 -4.25 2.07 10.17
N ALA A 52 -5.06 2.55 9.22
CA ALA A 52 -4.61 3.47 8.19
C ALA A 52 -3.98 4.75 8.78
N GLU A 53 -4.57 5.28 9.86
CA GLU A 53 -4.16 6.53 10.50
C GLU A 53 -2.90 6.40 11.37
N ASN A 54 -2.65 5.23 11.96
CA ASN A 54 -1.64 5.06 13.01
C ASN A 54 -0.43 4.21 12.59
N LEU A 55 -0.49 3.49 11.47
CA LEU A 55 0.63 2.65 11.03
C LEU A 55 1.80 3.50 10.52
N VAL A 56 3.00 3.23 11.04
CA VAL A 56 4.24 3.93 10.65
C VAL A 56 5.29 2.90 10.23
N PRO A 57 5.57 2.77 8.92
CA PRO A 57 6.66 1.92 8.42
C PRO A 57 8.04 2.53 8.75
N PHE A 58 9.04 1.67 8.99
CA PHE A 58 10.39 2.15 9.29
C PHE A 58 11.04 2.78 8.05
N GLY A 59 11.56 4.00 8.19
CA GLY A 59 12.29 4.69 7.11
C GLY A 59 11.42 5.30 6.01
N TRP A 60 10.10 5.30 6.17
CA TRP A 60 9.12 5.82 5.21
C TRP A 60 8.13 6.78 5.89
N PRO A 61 7.37 7.58 5.11
CA PRO A 61 6.30 8.41 5.66
C PRO A 61 5.23 7.58 6.39
N PRO A 62 4.42 8.20 7.27
CA PRO A 62 3.25 7.56 7.86
C PRO A 62 2.34 6.93 6.80
N PHE A 63 1.76 5.77 7.09
CA PHE A 63 1.02 5.00 6.10
C PHE A 63 -0.17 5.77 5.50
N LYS A 64 -0.85 6.61 6.29
CA LYS A 64 -1.91 7.50 5.79
C LYS A 64 -1.46 8.38 4.61
N GLU A 65 -0.20 8.80 4.57
CA GLU A 65 0.34 9.65 3.49
C GLU A 65 0.64 8.80 2.24
N ILE A 66 1.19 7.61 2.44
CA ILE A 66 1.44 6.62 1.38
C ILE A 66 0.10 6.17 0.75
N LEU A 67 -0.90 5.91 1.58
CA LEU A 67 -2.25 5.54 1.14
C LEU A 67 -2.92 6.70 0.40
N ALA A 68 -2.80 7.94 0.89
CA ALA A 68 -3.32 9.11 0.21
C ALA A 68 -2.73 9.26 -1.21
N GLU A 69 -1.42 9.04 -1.37
CA GLU A 69 -0.78 9.02 -2.68
C GLU A 69 -1.34 7.88 -3.57
N THR A 70 -1.49 6.68 -3.02
CA THR A 70 -2.06 5.51 -3.73
C THR A 70 -3.45 5.83 -4.28
N LEU A 71 -4.30 6.44 -3.45
CA LEU A 71 -5.67 6.83 -3.80
C LEU A 71 -5.69 7.97 -4.83
N ALA A 72 -4.82 8.98 -4.67
CA ALA A 72 -4.69 10.08 -5.63
C ALA A 72 -4.24 9.59 -7.01
N ALA A 73 -3.35 8.60 -7.04
CA ALA A 73 -2.89 7.92 -8.25
C ALA A 73 -3.94 6.98 -8.88
N LYS A 74 -5.09 6.80 -8.20
CA LYS A 74 -6.18 5.90 -8.60
C LYS A 74 -5.71 4.46 -8.85
N ILE A 75 -4.77 3.99 -8.04
CA ILE A 75 -4.29 2.61 -8.09
C ILE A 75 -5.40 1.71 -7.53
N PRO A 76 -5.90 0.71 -8.29
CA PRO A 76 -6.91 -0.21 -7.79
C PRO A 76 -6.39 -1.03 -6.61
N ILE A 77 -7.22 -1.17 -5.58
CA ILE A 77 -6.97 -2.02 -4.41
C ILE A 77 -8.07 -3.07 -4.35
N HIS A 78 -7.66 -4.34 -4.32
CA HIS A 78 -8.52 -5.51 -4.22
C HIS A 78 -8.34 -6.16 -2.84
N VAL A 79 -9.39 -6.79 -2.34
CA VAL A 79 -9.45 -7.48 -1.04
C VAL A 79 -10.08 -8.84 -1.24
#